data_AF-A0A7L4TII0-F1
#
_entry.id   AF-A0A7L4TII0-F1
#
_cell.length_a   1.000
_cell.length_b   1.000
_cell.length_c   1.000
_cell.angle_alpha   90.00
_cell.angle_beta   90.00
_cell.angle_gamma   90.00
#
_symmetry.space_group_name_H-M   'P 1'
#
loop_
_entity.id
_entity.type
_entity.pdbx_description
1 polymer ?
#
loop_
_entity_poly.entity_id
_entity_poly.type
_entity_poly.pdbx_seq_one_letter_code
_entity_poly.pdbx_strand_id
1 'polypeptide(L)'
;MAKNNMKNCILIALLLLLLSCKKDEKTNSDEIEKAETTSNYAVEDTIIADTAAVAVEEENPESESVEEDSRNYNINFEKFSVEVDKDFKKAPLDWTSNEYSGMFKTRIIEAYKSDKIDFAGHYIGVLFGCGAGCVSGFMIDVRDGKIYRAPLGEDNSCFFNQDYAVCEDNSRLFVSAICKENQDDEKLFYIAYLWDEHQKVFKQIDSKDFITAEK
;
A
#
# COMPACT_ATOMS: atom_id res chain seq x y z
N MET A 1 32.83 9.40 52.06
CA MET A 1 34.07 10.02 51.55
C MET A 1 34.51 9.20 50.35
N ALA A 2 34.95 9.69 49.19
CA ALA A 2 35.21 11.00 48.61
C ALA A 2 35.26 10.75 47.08
N LYS A 3 34.55 11.51 46.24
CA LYS A 3 34.96 12.78 45.61
C LYS A 3 35.76 12.57 44.30
N ASN A 4 35.14 13.06 43.21
CA ASN A 4 35.69 13.27 41.87
C ASN A 4 37.10 13.88 41.87
N ASN A 5 37.84 13.59 40.79
CA ASN A 5 38.36 14.54 39.80
C ASN A 5 39.78 14.17 39.34
N MET A 6 39.98 14.07 38.03
CA MET A 6 41.22 14.59 37.44
C MET A 6 40.87 15.26 36.11
N LYS A 7 40.86 16.59 36.17
CA LYS A 7 40.72 17.51 35.04
C LYS A 7 42.10 17.82 34.47
N ASN A 8 42.12 18.07 33.16
CA ASN A 8 43.03 18.94 32.41
C ASN A 8 44.39 18.39 31.94
N CYS A 9 44.43 18.03 30.65
CA CYS A 9 45.39 18.57 29.68
C CYS A 9 44.55 19.13 28.50
N ILE A 10 44.28 20.44 28.48
CA ILE A 10 44.88 21.40 27.52
C ILE A 10 44.50 21.03 26.08
N LEU A 11 43.37 21.52 25.55
CA LEU A 11 43.27 22.73 24.71
C LEU A 11 44.38 22.81 23.64
N ILE A 12 44.07 22.41 22.41
CA ILE A 12 44.50 22.94 21.09
C ILE A 12 44.20 21.85 20.04
N ALA A 13 43.12 22.04 19.28
CA ALA A 13 42.95 21.61 17.88
C ALA A 13 41.52 21.98 17.44
N LEU A 14 41.26 23.29 17.48
CA LEU A 14 40.26 23.93 16.65
C LEU A 14 40.78 23.90 15.21
N LEU A 15 39.88 23.76 14.22
CA LEU A 15 40.09 23.78 12.77
C LEU A 15 40.56 22.48 12.10
N LEU A 16 39.60 21.75 11.51
CA LEU A 16 39.47 21.52 10.05
C LEU A 16 38.66 20.23 9.85
N LEU A 17 37.43 20.37 9.34
CA LEU A 17 36.76 19.44 8.40
C LEU A 17 35.37 20.03 8.06
N LEU A 18 35.38 21.23 7.48
CA LEU A 18 34.30 21.71 6.60
C LEU A 18 34.82 21.59 5.18
N LEU A 19 34.52 20.46 4.52
CA LEU A 19 34.58 20.33 3.07
C LEU A 19 33.17 20.02 2.58
N SER A 20 32.34 21.05 2.65
CA SER A 20 31.11 21.17 1.88
C SER A 20 31.50 21.42 0.42
N CYS A 21 30.88 20.69 -0.52
CA CYS A 21 31.11 20.86 -1.95
C CYS A 21 30.93 22.33 -2.38
N LYS A 22 31.91 22.82 -3.13
CA LYS A 22 31.96 24.13 -3.77
C LYS A 22 30.75 24.34 -4.68
N LYS A 23 30.05 25.44 -4.45
CA LYS A 23 29.28 26.17 -5.47
C LYS A 23 30.12 27.41 -5.79
N ASP A 24 30.64 27.49 -7.01
CA ASP A 24 31.27 28.71 -7.52
C ASP A 24 30.24 29.45 -8.39
N GLU A 25 30.00 30.70 -8.04
CA GLU A 25 29.11 31.65 -8.71
C GLU A 25 29.90 32.96 -8.83
N LYS A 26 29.99 33.56 -10.03
CA LYS A 26 30.09 35.02 -10.29
C LYS A 26 29.57 35.30 -11.71
N THR A 27 28.41 35.93 -11.93
CA THR A 27 28.03 37.37 -11.81
C THR A 27 28.53 38.25 -12.96
N ASN A 28 27.61 38.73 -13.81
CA ASN A 28 27.35 40.15 -14.13
C ASN A 28 26.05 40.24 -14.97
N SER A 29 25.00 40.88 -14.46
CA SER A 29 24.59 42.28 -14.70
C SER A 29 24.06 42.51 -16.13
N ASP A 30 22.75 42.73 -16.24
CA ASP A 30 22.13 43.97 -16.77
C ASP A 30 20.69 43.68 -17.26
N GLU A 31 19.72 44.35 -16.63
CA GLU A 31 18.41 44.63 -17.24
C GLU A 31 18.61 45.62 -18.41
N ILE A 32 17.82 45.49 -19.49
CA ILE A 32 17.03 46.57 -20.14
C ILE A 32 16.38 46.06 -21.46
N GLU A 33 15.10 46.42 -21.60
CA GLU A 33 14.22 46.64 -22.77
C GLU A 33 14.29 45.83 -24.08
N LYS A 34 13.14 45.19 -24.34
CA LYS A 34 12.20 45.40 -25.48
C LYS A 34 12.73 45.90 -26.85
N ALA A 35 12.37 45.09 -27.86
CA ALA A 35 11.82 45.41 -29.19
C ALA A 35 12.71 45.23 -30.44
N GLU A 36 12.00 44.87 -31.53
CA GLU A 36 12.35 44.90 -32.97
C GLU A 36 13.11 43.69 -33.55
N THR A 37 12.82 43.12 -34.73
CA THR A 37 11.86 43.43 -35.80
C THR A 37 11.74 42.23 -36.78
N THR A 38 10.59 42.19 -37.44
CA THR A 38 10.03 41.33 -38.52
C THR A 38 10.93 40.62 -39.54
N SER A 39 10.43 39.49 -40.06
CA SER A 39 10.24 39.26 -41.51
C SER A 39 9.15 38.22 -41.79
N ASN A 40 8.25 38.57 -42.70
CA ASN A 40 7.00 37.89 -43.13
C ASN A 40 7.29 36.66 -44.03
N TYR A 41 6.38 35.71 -44.34
CA TYR A 41 5.12 35.82 -45.10
C TYR A 41 4.21 34.58 -44.92
N ALA A 42 2.90 34.80 -45.07
CA ALA A 42 1.78 33.86 -44.91
C ALA A 42 1.40 33.12 -46.21
N VAL A 43 0.52 32.10 -46.11
CA VAL A 43 -0.80 31.97 -46.79
C VAL A 43 -1.31 30.50 -46.73
N GLU A 44 -2.54 30.31 -46.22
CA GLU A 44 -3.39 29.09 -46.30
C GLU A 44 -3.85 28.84 -47.76
N ASP A 45 -4.42 27.75 -48.26
CA ASP A 45 -5.27 26.65 -47.80
C ASP A 45 -5.29 25.62 -48.97
N THR A 46 -5.68 24.36 -48.74
CA THR A 46 -6.55 23.53 -49.61
C THR A 46 -6.33 22.03 -49.37
N ILE A 47 -7.46 21.40 -49.04
CA ILE A 47 -7.74 19.98 -48.83
C ILE A 47 -7.45 19.11 -50.06
N ILE A 48 -6.81 17.96 -49.86
CA ILE A 48 -7.11 16.70 -50.59
C ILE A 48 -7.15 15.57 -49.56
N ALA A 49 -8.31 14.94 -49.45
CA ALA A 49 -8.49 13.67 -48.78
C ALA A 49 -7.95 12.54 -49.67
N ASP A 50 -7.17 11.63 -49.10
CA ASP A 50 -7.23 10.22 -49.51
C ASP A 50 -6.78 9.29 -48.37
N THR A 51 -7.77 8.59 -47.83
CA THR A 51 -7.79 7.22 -47.31
C THR A 51 -6.43 6.53 -47.03
N ALA A 52 -6.09 6.41 -45.75
CA ALA A 52 -5.59 5.16 -45.18
C ALA A 52 -5.85 5.17 -43.67
N ALA A 53 -6.94 4.53 -43.26
CA ALA A 53 -7.20 4.20 -41.86
C ALA A 53 -6.11 3.24 -41.39
N VAL A 54 -5.17 3.73 -40.60
CA VAL A 54 -4.34 2.89 -39.75
C VAL A 54 -4.98 2.98 -38.37
N ALA A 55 -5.81 1.98 -38.08
CA ALA A 55 -6.27 1.71 -36.73
C ALA A 55 -5.03 1.54 -35.85
N VAL A 56 -4.82 2.48 -34.93
CA VAL A 56 -3.92 2.27 -33.81
C VAL A 56 -4.71 1.35 -32.89
N GLU A 57 -4.35 0.07 -32.92
CA GLU A 57 -4.81 -0.91 -31.95
C GLU A 57 -4.38 -0.41 -30.57
N GLU A 58 -5.39 -0.01 -29.80
CA GLU A 58 -5.28 0.32 -28.40
C GLU A 58 -5.06 -1.02 -27.69
N GLU A 59 -3.79 -1.36 -27.41
CA GLU A 59 -3.45 -2.50 -26.56
C GLU A 59 -4.00 -2.22 -25.15
N ASN A 60 -5.23 -2.70 -24.97
CA ASN A 60 -5.93 -2.86 -23.72
C ASN A 60 -4.98 -3.58 -22.75
N PRO A 61 -4.53 -2.95 -21.63
CA PRO A 61 -3.83 -3.68 -20.61
C PRO A 61 -4.82 -4.67 -20.03
N GLU A 62 -4.63 -5.92 -20.45
CA GLU A 62 -5.31 -7.12 -19.98
C GLU A 62 -5.44 -7.00 -18.45
N SER A 63 -6.67 -6.82 -18.01
CA SER A 63 -7.02 -6.93 -16.62
C SER A 63 -6.58 -8.32 -16.18
N GLU A 64 -5.48 -8.41 -15.43
CA GLU A 64 -5.14 -9.61 -14.68
C GLU A 64 -6.37 -9.92 -13.82
N SER A 65 -7.20 -10.83 -14.32
CA SER A 65 -8.18 -11.53 -13.52
C SER A 65 -7.40 -12.17 -12.39
N VAL A 66 -7.69 -11.76 -11.16
CA VAL A 66 -7.23 -12.45 -9.96
C VAL A 66 -7.71 -13.89 -10.10
N GLU A 67 -6.83 -14.78 -10.55
CA GLU A 67 -7.09 -16.20 -10.54
C GLU A 67 -7.28 -16.58 -9.08
N GLU A 68 -8.51 -17.01 -8.76
CA GLU A 68 -8.86 -17.54 -7.45
C GLU A 68 -8.05 -18.83 -7.28
N ASP A 69 -6.88 -18.66 -6.68
CA ASP A 69 -5.90 -19.71 -6.51
C ASP A 69 -6.49 -20.82 -5.65
N SER A 70 -6.79 -21.96 -6.27
CA SER A 70 -7.45 -23.11 -5.66
C SER A 70 -6.60 -23.85 -4.61
N ARG A 71 -5.60 -23.20 -4.00
CA ARG A 71 -4.82 -23.74 -2.89
C ARG A 71 -5.71 -23.88 -1.64
N ASN A 72 -6.05 -25.13 -1.31
CA ASN A 72 -6.74 -25.45 -0.07
C ASN A 72 -5.75 -25.46 1.11
N TYR A 73 -5.73 -24.38 1.89
CA TYR A 73 -4.89 -24.25 3.08
C TYR A 73 -5.48 -24.86 4.36
N ASN A 74 -6.64 -25.52 4.27
CA ASN A 74 -7.35 -26.09 5.41
C ASN A 74 -7.62 -25.06 6.54
N ILE A 75 -7.89 -23.80 6.17
CA ILE A 75 -8.22 -22.72 7.11
C ILE A 75 -9.71 -22.80 7.47
N ASN A 76 -10.03 -22.81 8.77
CA ASN A 76 -11.38 -22.84 9.31
C ASN A 76 -11.91 -21.43 9.58
N PHE A 77 -12.36 -20.75 8.53
CA PHE A 77 -12.97 -19.42 8.64
C PHE A 77 -14.29 -19.44 9.43
N GLU A 78 -15.07 -20.53 9.32
CA GLU A 78 -16.37 -20.70 10.00
C GLU A 78 -16.25 -20.67 11.53
N LYS A 79 -15.11 -21.10 12.10
CA LYS A 79 -14.86 -21.00 13.54
C LYS A 79 -14.95 -19.55 14.05
N PHE A 80 -14.72 -18.57 13.18
CA PHE A 80 -14.74 -17.14 13.48
C PHE A 80 -15.82 -16.39 12.71
N SER A 81 -16.92 -17.09 12.38
CA SER A 81 -17.99 -16.55 11.55
C SER A 81 -18.70 -15.34 12.18
N VAL A 82 -19.17 -14.46 11.30
CA VAL A 82 -19.98 -13.28 11.56
C VAL A 82 -21.00 -13.13 10.43
N GLU A 83 -22.09 -12.43 10.71
CA GLU A 83 -23.09 -12.11 9.70
C GLU A 83 -22.54 -11.07 8.72
N VAL A 84 -22.83 -11.26 7.43
CA VAL A 84 -22.52 -10.29 6.38
C VAL A 84 -23.74 -9.44 6.11
N ASP A 85 -23.58 -8.12 6.22
CA ASP A 85 -24.62 -7.18 5.84
C ASP A 85 -24.70 -7.06 4.32
N LYS A 86 -25.72 -7.66 3.70
CA LYS A 86 -25.89 -7.66 2.24
C LYS A 86 -26.60 -6.42 1.71
N ASP A 87 -27.28 -5.67 2.58
CA ASP A 87 -28.11 -4.52 2.23
C ASP A 87 -27.55 -3.23 2.85
N PHE A 88 -26.22 -3.14 2.95
CA PHE A 88 -25.53 -2.03 3.59
C PHE A 88 -25.58 -0.76 2.74
N LYS A 89 -25.53 0.38 3.42
CA LYS A 89 -25.29 1.70 2.80
C LYS A 89 -23.94 2.24 3.27
N LYS A 90 -23.06 2.55 2.31
CA LYS A 90 -21.75 3.15 2.58
C LYS A 90 -21.87 4.54 3.20
N ALA A 91 -21.26 4.72 4.37
CA ALA A 91 -21.00 6.03 4.95
C ALA A 91 -19.92 6.79 4.13
N PRO A 92 -19.86 8.13 4.21
CA PRO A 92 -18.74 8.87 3.65
C PRO A 92 -17.41 8.48 4.30
N LEU A 93 -16.33 8.41 3.52
CA LEU A 93 -15.00 8.08 4.03
C LEU A 93 -14.53 9.10 5.08
N ASP A 94 -14.08 8.61 6.24
CA ASP A 94 -13.44 9.40 7.28
C ASP A 94 -11.92 9.37 7.12
N TRP A 95 -11.40 10.36 6.41
CA TRP A 95 -9.95 10.51 6.19
C TRP A 95 -9.16 10.86 7.46
N THR A 96 -9.83 11.20 8.56
CA THR A 96 -9.18 11.57 9.82
C THR A 96 -8.96 10.38 10.74
N SER A 97 -9.61 9.24 10.47
CA SER A 97 -9.52 8.04 11.31
C SER A 97 -8.15 7.35 11.22
N ASN A 98 -7.36 7.64 10.18
CA ASN A 98 -6.02 7.08 9.98
C ASN A 98 -5.09 8.08 9.32
N GLU A 99 -3.97 8.38 9.98
CA GLU A 99 -3.00 9.40 9.54
C GLU A 99 -2.32 9.07 8.19
N TYR A 100 -2.25 7.80 7.81
CA TYR A 100 -1.62 7.36 6.56
C TYR A 100 -2.59 7.33 5.37
N SER A 101 -3.90 7.33 5.61
CA SER A 101 -4.93 7.20 4.56
C SER A 101 -4.83 8.27 3.48
N GLY A 102 -4.40 9.48 3.86
CA GLY A 102 -4.24 10.62 2.95
C GLY A 102 -3.21 10.38 1.82
N MET A 103 -2.22 9.50 2.03
CA MET A 103 -1.22 9.16 1.01
C MET A 103 -1.73 8.14 -0.02
N PHE A 104 -2.82 7.44 0.29
CA PHE A 104 -3.36 6.35 -0.53
C PHE A 104 -4.79 6.61 -1.00
N LYS A 105 -5.20 7.89 -1.07
CA LYS A 105 -6.56 8.33 -1.41
C LYS A 105 -7.15 7.63 -2.63
N THR A 106 -6.42 7.61 -3.75
CA THR A 106 -6.91 6.99 -4.98
C THR A 106 -7.23 5.51 -4.78
N ARG A 107 -6.33 4.75 -4.16
CA ARG A 107 -6.54 3.31 -3.90
C ARG A 107 -7.74 3.06 -3.00
N ILE A 108 -7.87 3.84 -1.94
CA ILE A 108 -8.98 3.77 -0.99
C ILE A 108 -10.29 4.12 -1.69
N ILE A 109 -10.33 5.17 -2.49
CA ILE A 109 -11.53 5.59 -3.24
C ILE A 109 -11.93 4.52 -4.25
N GLU A 110 -11.00 3.99 -5.05
CA GLU A 110 -11.33 2.95 -6.04
C GLU A 110 -11.84 1.67 -5.38
N ALA A 111 -11.20 1.21 -4.30
CA ALA A 111 -11.70 0.07 -3.54
C ALA A 111 -13.08 0.35 -2.94
N TYR A 112 -13.29 1.54 -2.37
CA TYR A 112 -14.57 1.93 -1.77
C TYR A 112 -15.69 2.21 -2.79
N LYS A 113 -15.38 2.29 -4.09
CA LYS A 113 -16.41 2.26 -5.13
C LYS A 113 -17.00 0.85 -5.31
N SER A 114 -16.24 -0.19 -4.97
CA SER A 114 -16.82 -1.53 -4.91
C SER A 114 -17.92 -1.59 -3.87
N ASP A 115 -18.99 -2.31 -4.17
CA ASP A 115 -20.10 -2.59 -3.24
C ASP A 115 -19.93 -4.01 -2.64
N LYS A 116 -18.68 -4.46 -2.49
CA LYS A 116 -18.35 -5.80 -2.01
C LYS A 116 -17.69 -5.69 -0.64
N ILE A 117 -18.39 -6.19 0.39
CA ILE A 117 -17.75 -6.53 1.66
C ILE A 117 -16.92 -7.79 1.43
N ASP A 118 -15.67 -7.76 1.85
CA ASP A 118 -14.71 -8.85 1.69
C ASP A 118 -14.08 -9.30 3.02
N PHE A 119 -14.42 -8.63 4.13
CA PHE A 119 -13.93 -9.01 5.45
C PHE A 119 -14.92 -8.70 6.59
N ALA A 120 -15.00 -9.62 7.56
CA ALA A 120 -15.61 -9.42 8.89
C ALA A 120 -17.00 -8.77 8.90
N GLY A 121 -17.81 -9.04 7.88
CA GLY A 121 -19.22 -8.72 7.75
C GLY A 121 -19.52 -7.29 7.31
N HIS A 122 -18.54 -6.38 7.37
CA HIS A 122 -18.75 -4.93 7.20
C HIS A 122 -17.57 -4.20 6.57
N TYR A 123 -16.50 -4.90 6.18
CA TYR A 123 -15.27 -4.26 5.75
C TYR A 123 -15.01 -4.46 4.27
N ILE A 124 -14.47 -3.40 3.66
CA ILE A 124 -13.89 -3.44 2.31
C ILE A 124 -12.39 -3.31 2.44
N GLY A 125 -11.66 -4.29 1.92
CA GLY A 125 -10.22 -4.34 1.86
C GLY A 125 -9.64 -3.43 0.78
N VAL A 126 -8.48 -2.86 1.07
CA VAL A 126 -7.69 -2.09 0.12
C VAL A 126 -6.27 -2.65 0.15
N LEU A 127 -5.87 -3.37 -0.89
CA LEU A 127 -4.55 -4.00 -0.97
C LEU A 127 -3.70 -3.32 -2.05
N PHE A 128 -2.41 -3.16 -1.78
CA PHE A 128 -1.45 -2.62 -2.72
C PHE A 128 -0.02 -3.06 -2.40
N GLY A 129 0.80 -3.21 -3.44
CA GLY A 129 2.21 -3.53 -3.29
C GLY A 129 2.98 -2.45 -2.51
N CYS A 130 3.88 -2.91 -1.64
CA CYS A 130 4.78 -2.08 -0.85
C CYS A 130 6.25 -2.16 -1.35
N GLY A 131 6.52 -3.02 -2.34
CA GLY A 131 7.83 -3.27 -2.95
C GLY A 131 8.39 -4.63 -2.58
N ALA A 132 9.33 -5.18 -3.37
CA ALA A 132 10.02 -6.45 -3.07
C ALA A 132 9.10 -7.64 -2.69
N GLY A 133 7.93 -7.74 -3.34
CA GLY A 133 6.94 -8.80 -3.04
C GLY A 133 6.10 -8.58 -1.78
N CYS A 134 6.31 -7.49 -1.04
CA CYS A 134 5.47 -7.10 0.10
C CYS A 134 4.15 -6.46 -0.35
N VAL A 135 3.09 -6.72 0.41
CA VAL A 135 1.77 -6.08 0.27
C VAL A 135 1.46 -5.28 1.54
N SER A 136 0.79 -4.16 1.36
CA SER A 136 0.24 -3.30 2.41
C SER A 136 -1.23 -3.07 2.15
N GLY A 137 -1.97 -2.65 3.18
CA GLY A 137 -3.37 -2.39 2.98
C GLY A 137 -4.10 -1.71 4.13
N PHE A 138 -5.34 -1.38 3.83
CA PHE A 138 -6.33 -0.86 4.76
C PHE A 138 -7.58 -1.72 4.71
N MET A 139 -8.43 -1.54 5.69
CA MET A 139 -9.82 -1.96 5.63
C MET A 139 -10.72 -0.80 6.03
N ILE A 140 -11.87 -0.69 5.37
CA ILE A 140 -12.80 0.41 5.52
C ILE A 140 -14.09 -0.14 6.11
N ASP A 141 -14.51 0.36 7.27
CA ASP A 141 -15.80 0.01 7.86
C ASP A 141 -16.91 0.77 7.11
N VAL A 142 -17.76 0.04 6.39
CA VAL A 142 -18.77 0.66 5.52
C VAL A 142 -19.84 1.45 6.30
N ARG A 143 -20.00 1.17 7.61
CA ARG A 143 -21.06 1.75 8.44
C ARG A 143 -20.74 3.17 8.88
N ASP A 144 -19.46 3.47 9.11
CA ASP A 144 -19.01 4.78 9.58
C ASP A 144 -17.90 5.41 8.74
N GLY A 145 -17.41 4.71 7.72
CA GLY A 145 -16.40 5.19 6.78
C GLY A 145 -14.98 5.24 7.36
N LYS A 146 -14.78 4.74 8.59
CA LYS A 146 -13.45 4.72 9.21
C LYS A 146 -12.54 3.73 8.51
N ILE A 147 -11.30 4.19 8.33
CA ILE A 147 -10.20 3.48 7.70
C ILE A 147 -9.28 2.95 8.80
N TYR A 148 -8.98 1.65 8.76
CA TYR A 148 -8.07 0.97 9.67
C TYR A 148 -6.92 0.37 8.88
N ARG A 149 -5.73 0.31 9.49
CA ARG A 149 -4.58 -0.35 8.87
C ARG A 149 -4.76 -1.87 8.98
N ALA A 150 -4.62 -2.59 7.87
CA ALA A 150 -4.57 -4.04 7.89
C ALA A 150 -3.21 -4.51 8.45
N PRO A 151 -3.12 -5.70 9.09
CA PRO A 151 -1.88 -6.21 9.65
C PRO A 151 -0.99 -6.79 8.54
N LEU A 152 -0.58 -5.91 7.62
CA LEU A 152 0.23 -6.18 6.44
C LEU A 152 1.48 -5.28 6.47
N GLY A 153 2.40 -5.51 5.53
CA GLY A 153 3.69 -4.84 5.46
C GLY A 153 4.84 -5.78 5.76
N GLU A 154 6.04 -5.22 5.90
CA GLU A 154 7.30 -5.95 6.05
C GLU A 154 7.25 -6.96 7.21
N ASP A 155 6.79 -6.53 8.39
CA ASP A 155 6.68 -7.37 9.60
C ASP A 155 5.69 -8.54 9.46
N ASN A 156 4.80 -8.48 8.47
CA ASN A 156 3.74 -9.46 8.23
C ASN A 156 3.90 -10.12 6.85
N SER A 157 5.14 -10.21 6.39
CA SER A 157 5.52 -10.81 5.11
C SER A 157 6.66 -11.81 5.31
N CYS A 158 6.94 -12.60 4.28
CA CYS A 158 8.01 -13.58 4.28
C CYS A 158 8.59 -13.70 2.87
N PHE A 159 9.83 -14.15 2.78
CA PHE A 159 10.51 -14.24 1.49
C PHE A 159 9.90 -15.30 0.57
N PHE A 160 9.58 -16.49 1.11
CA PHE A 160 8.91 -17.56 0.38
C PHE A 160 7.40 -17.53 0.62
N ASN A 161 6.78 -16.39 0.30
CA ASN A 161 5.34 -16.19 0.42
C ASN A 161 4.59 -17.10 -0.56
N GLN A 162 3.55 -17.75 -0.03
CA GLN A 162 2.59 -18.51 -0.79
C GLN A 162 1.37 -17.63 -1.07
N ASP A 163 0.84 -16.97 -0.05
CA ASP A 163 -0.35 -16.12 -0.17
C ASP A 163 -0.30 -14.94 0.80
N TYR A 164 -1.12 -13.93 0.53
CA TYR A 164 -1.24 -12.74 1.36
C TYR A 164 -2.68 -12.28 1.49
N ALA A 165 -3.01 -11.68 2.64
CA ALA A 165 -4.32 -11.08 2.91
C ALA A 165 -5.51 -12.05 2.67
N VAL A 166 -5.34 -13.33 3.01
CA VAL A 166 -6.38 -14.34 2.86
C VAL A 166 -7.42 -14.15 3.96
N CYS A 167 -8.66 -13.87 3.56
CA CYS A 167 -9.78 -13.65 4.47
C CYS A 167 -11.12 -13.92 3.76
N GLU A 168 -12.19 -14.03 4.54
CA GLU A 168 -13.55 -14.21 4.04
C GLU A 168 -14.47 -13.08 4.54
N ASP A 169 -15.49 -12.76 3.75
CA ASP A 169 -16.45 -11.70 4.05
C ASP A 169 -17.22 -11.96 5.35
N ASN A 170 -17.49 -13.22 5.67
CA ASN A 170 -18.22 -13.67 6.84
C ASN A 170 -17.32 -14.10 8.00
N SER A 171 -16.03 -13.78 7.99
CA SER A 171 -15.11 -14.20 9.05
C SER A 171 -14.28 -13.06 9.61
N ARG A 172 -14.00 -13.10 10.92
CA ARG A 172 -13.09 -12.15 11.58
C ARG A 172 -11.62 -12.57 11.51
N LEU A 173 -11.33 -13.73 10.94
CA LEU A 173 -9.97 -14.24 10.77
C LEU A 173 -9.33 -13.58 9.54
N PHE A 174 -8.16 -12.98 9.74
CA PHE A 174 -7.34 -12.39 8.69
C PHE A 174 -5.97 -13.06 8.68
N VAL A 175 -5.65 -13.77 7.59
CA VAL A 175 -4.33 -14.39 7.42
C VAL A 175 -3.49 -13.46 6.56
N SER A 176 -2.61 -12.72 7.22
CA SER A 176 -1.73 -11.74 6.57
C SER A 176 -0.78 -12.38 5.56
N ALA A 177 -0.20 -13.52 5.92
CA ALA A 177 0.70 -14.26 5.06
C ALA A 177 0.68 -15.76 5.34
N ILE A 178 0.78 -16.53 4.26
CA ILE A 178 1.03 -17.97 4.27
C ILE A 178 2.41 -18.18 3.66
N CYS A 179 3.27 -18.92 4.36
CA CYS A 179 4.70 -18.88 4.11
C CYS A 179 5.34 -20.27 4.17
N LYS A 180 6.45 -20.42 3.46
CA LYS A 180 7.42 -21.50 3.66
C LYS A 180 8.68 -20.94 4.30
N GLU A 181 9.41 -21.78 5.03
CA GLU A 181 10.72 -21.39 5.59
C GLU A 181 11.78 -21.30 4.49
N ASN A 182 11.75 -22.22 3.52
CA ASN A 182 12.56 -22.21 2.30
C ASN A 182 11.71 -22.52 1.05
N GLN A 183 12.25 -22.27 -0.14
CA GLN A 183 11.56 -22.52 -1.41
C GLN A 183 11.02 -23.95 -1.56
N ASP A 184 11.82 -24.93 -1.13
CA ASP A 184 11.55 -26.36 -1.30
C ASP A 184 10.78 -26.98 -0.13
N ASP A 185 10.48 -26.21 0.93
CA ASP A 185 9.75 -26.75 2.08
C ASP A 185 8.29 -27.02 1.73
N GLU A 186 7.76 -28.14 2.19
CA GLU A 186 6.33 -28.47 2.07
C GLU A 186 5.51 -27.86 3.21
N LYS A 187 6.15 -27.68 4.38
CA LYS A 187 5.48 -27.20 5.58
C LYS A 187 5.22 -25.69 5.49
N LEU A 188 3.96 -25.33 5.72
CA LEU A 188 3.53 -23.94 5.81
C LEU A 188 3.57 -23.44 7.26
N PHE A 189 3.90 -22.16 7.41
CA PHE A 189 3.60 -21.38 8.61
C PHE A 189 2.74 -20.16 8.23
N TYR A 190 2.05 -19.61 9.22
CA TYR A 190 1.01 -18.61 9.00
C TYR A 190 1.25 -17.42 9.92
N ILE A 191 1.07 -16.22 9.38
CA ILE A 191 0.97 -14.99 10.16
C ILE A 191 -0.50 -14.56 10.10
N ALA A 192 -1.20 -14.62 11.23
CA ALA A 192 -2.63 -14.45 11.27
C ALA A 192 -3.11 -13.67 12.49
N TYR A 193 -4.26 -13.02 12.31
CA TYR A 193 -4.88 -12.15 13.28
C TYR A 193 -6.39 -12.36 13.33
N LEU A 194 -6.96 -12.19 14.51
CA LEU A 194 -8.39 -12.10 14.72
C LEU A 194 -8.77 -10.63 14.92
N TRP A 195 -9.75 -10.14 14.16
CA TRP A 195 -10.31 -8.81 14.34
C TRP A 195 -11.20 -8.75 15.59
N ASP A 196 -10.83 -7.89 16.53
CA ASP A 196 -11.68 -7.53 17.67
C ASP A 196 -12.55 -6.33 17.28
N GLU A 197 -13.81 -6.63 16.94
CA GLU A 197 -14.77 -5.65 16.47
C GLU A 197 -15.11 -4.57 17.51
N HIS A 198 -15.10 -4.92 18.80
CA HIS A 198 -15.42 -3.97 19.87
C HIS A 198 -14.25 -3.01 20.11
N GLN A 199 -13.02 -3.53 20.08
CA GLN A 199 -11.81 -2.75 20.33
C GLN A 199 -11.24 -2.09 19.07
N LYS A 200 -11.71 -2.51 17.89
CA LYS A 200 -11.20 -2.09 16.58
C LYS A 200 -9.68 -2.32 16.45
N VAL A 201 -9.22 -3.49 16.88
CA VAL A 201 -7.81 -3.90 16.79
C VAL A 201 -7.66 -5.35 16.35
N PHE A 202 -6.55 -5.65 15.68
CA PHE A 202 -6.14 -7.01 15.36
C PHE A 202 -5.39 -7.64 16.53
N LYS A 203 -5.74 -8.88 16.86
CA LYS A 203 -5.05 -9.70 17.87
C LYS A 203 -4.44 -10.92 17.21
N GLN A 204 -3.14 -11.14 17.39
CA GLN A 204 -2.46 -12.29 16.79
C GLN A 204 -3.07 -13.61 17.28
N ILE A 205 -3.17 -14.59 16.39
CA ILE A 205 -3.70 -15.93 16.69
C ILE A 205 -2.75 -17.02 16.16
N ASP A 206 -2.67 -18.14 16.87
CA ASP A 206 -1.81 -19.26 16.52
C ASP A 206 -2.48 -20.15 15.46
N SER A 207 -1.71 -20.71 14.53
CA SER A 207 -2.24 -21.56 13.45
C SER A 207 -2.98 -22.79 13.95
N LYS A 208 -2.60 -23.35 15.11
CA LYS A 208 -3.33 -24.47 15.72
C LYS A 208 -4.80 -24.13 16.04
N ASP A 209 -5.12 -22.85 16.16
CA ASP A 209 -6.46 -22.39 16.52
C ASP A 209 -7.37 -22.24 15.30
N PHE A 210 -6.84 -22.21 14.08
CA PHE A 210 -7.65 -22.02 12.87
C PHE A 210 -7.37 -23.01 11.74
N ILE A 211 -6.29 -23.78 11.77
CA ILE A 211 -6.07 -24.85 10.80
C ILE A 211 -6.87 -26.08 11.22
N THR A 212 -7.69 -26.61 10.29
CA THR A 212 -8.30 -27.93 10.48
C THR A 212 -7.26 -29.00 10.19
N ALA A 213 -7.14 -30.00 11.08
CA ALA A 213 -6.38 -31.19 10.78
C ALA A 213 -6.97 -31.87 9.53
N GLU A 214 -6.09 -32.32 8.63
CA GLU A 214 -6.49 -33.20 7.53
C GLU A 214 -7.17 -34.43 8.12
N LYS A 215 -8.39 -34.73 7.65
CA LYS A 215 -9.13 -35.93 8.03
C LYS A 215 -8.64 -37.14 7.26
#